data_AF-A0A947K9K3-F1
#
_entry.id   AF-A0A947K9K3-F1
#
_cell.length_a   1.000
_cell.length_b   1.000
_cell.length_c   1.000
_cell.angle_alpha   90.00
_cell.angle_beta   90.00
_cell.angle_gamma   90.00
#
_symmetry.space_group_name_H-M   'P 1'
#
loop_
_entity.id
_entity.type
_entity.pdbx_description
1 polymer ?
#
loop_
_entity_poly.entity_id
_entity_poly.type
_entity_poly.pdbx_seq_one_letter_code
_entity_poly.pdbx_strand_id
1 'polypeptide(L)'
;MAITNFDKHASAVTFAEAGEHQTAREMMADTKSPKRVPVKAPVKKPYLQTVIFGIISLASYLYIFSNEKLVTDVFTRGGVYAAWPIGTALFFSFVHGAFGSNLLTLLGLEAKKK
;
A
#
# COMPACT_ATOMS: atom_id res chain seq x y z
N MET A 1 3.14 -42.44 5.47
CA MET A 1 3.32 -41.09 6.05
C MET A 1 3.68 -40.14 4.93
N ALA A 2 2.98 -39.01 4.79
CA ALA A 2 3.30 -38.02 3.76
C ALA A 2 4.47 -37.15 4.24
N ILE A 3 5.62 -37.26 3.58
CA ILE A 3 6.81 -36.48 3.91
C ILE A 3 6.56 -35.03 3.50
N THR A 4 6.64 -34.10 4.46
CA THR A 4 6.43 -32.67 4.21
C THR A 4 7.69 -32.03 3.63
N ASN A 5 7.56 -30.87 2.95
CA ASN A 5 8.73 -30.14 2.44
C ASN A 5 9.72 -29.77 3.56
N PHE A 6 9.22 -29.49 4.77
CA PHE A 6 10.06 -29.20 5.93
C PHE A 6 10.93 -30.40 6.33
N ASP A 7 10.35 -31.60 6.33
CA ASP A 7 11.05 -32.86 6.63
C ASP A 7 12.17 -33.12 5.62
N LYS A 8 11.90 -32.92 4.32
CA LYS A 8 12.91 -33.02 3.26
C LYS A 8 14.07 -32.03 3.44
N HIS A 9 13.78 -30.79 3.84
CA HIS A 9 14.82 -29.78 4.07
C HIS A 9 15.67 -30.12 5.30
N ALA A 10 15.06 -30.57 6.39
CA ALA A 10 15.77 -31.00 7.58
C ALA A 10 16.72 -32.17 7.25
N SER A 11 16.23 -33.20 6.55
CA SER A 11 17.07 -34.31 6.11
C SER A 11 18.21 -33.86 5.19
N ALA A 12 17.93 -33.00 4.21
CA ALA A 12 18.96 -32.50 3.30
C ALA A 12 20.06 -31.70 4.02
N VAL A 13 19.73 -30.95 5.07
CA VAL A 13 20.73 -30.27 5.92
C VAL A 13 21.59 -31.29 6.67
N THR A 14 20.99 -32.37 7.17
CA THR A 14 21.73 -33.43 7.87
C THR A 14 22.69 -34.21 6.97
N PHE A 15 22.34 -34.42 5.70
CA PHE A 15 23.29 -34.99 4.73
C PHE A 15 24.41 -34.00 4.38
N ALA A 16 24.11 -32.70 4.37
CA ALA A 16 25.13 -31.68 4.12
C ALA A 16 26.13 -31.55 5.28
N GLU A 17 25.70 -31.63 6.55
CA GLU A 17 26.60 -31.61 7.71
C GLU A 17 27.47 -32.87 7.81
N ALA A 18 26.94 -34.02 7.36
CA ALA A 18 27.68 -35.29 7.29
C ALA A 18 28.73 -35.34 6.15
N GLY A 19 28.85 -34.27 5.34
CA GLY A 19 29.78 -34.20 4.21
C GLY A 19 29.27 -34.85 2.93
N GLU A 20 28.06 -35.41 2.94
CA GLU A 20 27.40 -36.02 1.77
C GLU A 20 26.66 -34.97 0.92
N HIS A 21 27.43 -33.99 0.45
CA HIS A 21 26.90 -32.82 -0.27
C HIS A 21 26.19 -33.16 -1.59
N GLN A 22 26.52 -34.29 -2.23
CA GLN A 22 25.85 -34.72 -3.46
C GLN A 22 24.41 -35.17 -3.17
N THR A 23 24.22 -36.02 -2.18
CA THR A 23 22.92 -36.52 -1.73
C THR A 23 22.01 -35.38 -1.26
N ALA A 24 22.54 -34.46 -0.45
CA ALA A 24 21.80 -33.27 0.01
C ALA A 24 21.29 -32.42 -1.17
N ARG A 25 22.12 -32.29 -2.22
CA ARG A 25 21.80 -31.50 -3.41
C ARG A 25 20.72 -32.16 -4.27
N GLU A 26 20.76 -33.48 -4.41
CA GLU A 26 19.71 -34.26 -5.09
C GLU A 26 18.38 -34.19 -4.34
N MET A 27 18.40 -34.31 -3.00
CA MET A 27 17.20 -34.18 -2.17
C MET A 27 16.55 -32.80 -2.29
N MET A 28 17.35 -31.73 -2.42
CA MET A 28 16.82 -30.39 -2.68
C MET A 28 16.36 -30.19 -4.13
N ALA A 29 17.00 -30.84 -5.11
CA ALA A 29 16.65 -30.73 -6.52
C ALA A 29 15.29 -31.37 -6.88
N ASP A 30 14.89 -32.44 -6.17
CA ASP A 30 13.57 -33.08 -6.33
C ASP A 30 12.41 -32.18 -5.86
N THR A 31 12.70 -31.13 -5.08
CA THR A 31 11.72 -30.15 -4.64
C THR A 31 11.40 -29.19 -5.79
N LYS A 32 10.64 -29.66 -6.80
CA LYS A 32 10.10 -28.81 -7.87
C LYS A 32 9.42 -27.61 -7.23
N SER A 33 10.07 -26.46 -7.33
CA SER A 33 9.55 -25.19 -6.83
C SER A 33 8.16 -24.99 -7.43
N PRO A 34 7.13 -24.64 -6.64
CA PRO A 34 5.83 -24.34 -7.19
C PRO A 34 6.01 -23.21 -8.20
N LYS A 35 5.72 -23.49 -9.49
CA LYS A 35 5.68 -22.47 -10.54
C LYS A 35 4.73 -21.39 -10.05
N ARG A 36 5.26 -20.24 -9.64
CA ARG A 36 4.48 -19.05 -9.31
C ARG A 36 3.77 -18.64 -10.59
N VAL A 37 2.50 -19.02 -10.73
CA VAL A 37 1.64 -18.54 -11.80
C VAL A 37 1.44 -17.04 -11.51
N PRO A 38 1.89 -16.12 -12.38
CA PRO A 38 1.65 -14.70 -12.15
C PRO A 38 0.16 -14.45 -12.33
N VAL A 39 -0.56 -14.31 -11.22
CA VAL A 39 -1.95 -13.87 -11.22
C VAL A 39 -1.95 -12.40 -11.63
N LYS A 40 -2.08 -12.13 -12.94
CA LYS A 40 -2.42 -10.79 -13.44
C LYS A 40 -3.86 -10.50 -13.04
N ALA A 41 -4.05 -9.86 -11.90
CA ALA A 41 -5.33 -9.22 -11.60
C ALA A 41 -5.54 -8.07 -12.58
N PRO A 42 -6.70 -7.96 -13.26
CA PRO A 42 -7.03 -6.78 -14.03
C PRO A 42 -7.28 -5.63 -13.06
N VAL A 43 -6.25 -4.84 -12.76
CA VAL A 43 -6.39 -3.63 -11.95
C VAL A 43 -7.17 -2.63 -12.79
N LYS A 44 -8.47 -2.46 -12.49
CA LYS A 44 -9.24 -1.34 -13.04
C LYS A 44 -8.54 -0.06 -12.59
N LYS A 45 -7.92 0.63 -13.54
CA LYS A 45 -7.17 1.85 -13.27
C LYS A 45 -8.15 2.91 -12.71
N PRO A 46 -7.90 3.48 -11.51
CA PRO A 46 -8.85 4.33 -10.81
C PRO A 46 -8.93 5.75 -11.38
N TYR A 47 -8.95 5.91 -12.71
CA TYR A 47 -8.96 7.20 -13.41
C TYR A 47 -10.06 8.14 -12.90
N LEU A 48 -11.28 7.59 -12.78
CA LEU A 48 -12.44 8.36 -12.36
C LEU A 48 -12.31 8.82 -10.90
N GLN A 49 -11.79 7.97 -10.03
CA GLN A 49 -11.56 8.32 -8.62
C GLN A 49 -10.50 9.42 -8.51
N THR A 50 -9.38 9.32 -9.24
CA THR A 50 -8.35 10.37 -9.23
C THR A 50 -8.89 11.72 -9.66
N VAL A 51 -9.68 11.77 -10.75
CA VAL A 51 -10.24 13.04 -11.25
C VAL A 51 -11.23 13.62 -10.25
N ILE A 52 -12.12 12.80 -9.68
CA ILE A 52 -13.12 13.26 -8.69
C ILE A 52 -12.42 13.79 -7.44
N PHE A 53 -11.50 13.03 -6.85
CA PHE A 53 -10.78 13.48 -5.65
C PHE A 53 -9.91 14.72 -5.93
N GLY A 54 -9.33 14.83 -7.14
CA GLY A 54 -8.59 16.02 -7.56
C GLY A 54 -9.48 17.26 -7.65
N ILE A 55 -10.64 17.17 -8.30
CA ILE A 55 -11.61 18.26 -8.40
C ILE A 55 -12.12 18.66 -7.01
N ILE A 56 -12.48 17.69 -6.16
CA ILE A 56 -12.95 17.96 -4.80
C ILE A 56 -11.85 18.64 -3.97
N SER A 57 -10.61 18.14 -4.05
CA SER A 57 -9.48 18.75 -3.34
C SER A 57 -9.27 20.19 -3.80
N LEU A 58 -9.23 20.45 -5.11
CA LEU A 58 -9.06 21.79 -5.66
C LEU A 58 -10.21 22.74 -5.27
N ALA A 59 -11.46 22.29 -5.41
CA ALA A 59 -12.63 23.07 -5.04
C ALA A 59 -12.65 23.40 -3.54
N SER A 60 -12.24 22.45 -2.69
CA SER A 60 -12.15 22.66 -1.24
C SER A 60 -11.12 23.74 -0.91
N TYR A 61 -9.95 23.71 -1.55
CA TYR A 61 -8.92 24.75 -1.42
C TYR A 61 -9.49 26.12 -1.82
N LEU A 62 -10.07 26.23 -3.02
CA LEU A 62 -10.63 27.49 -3.51
C LEU A 62 -11.74 28.02 -2.59
N TYR A 63 -12.58 27.15 -2.05
CA TYR A 63 -13.67 27.54 -1.16
C TYR A 63 -13.17 28.15 0.15
N ILE A 64 -12.17 27.54 0.78
CA ILE A 64 -11.56 28.07 2.02
C ILE A 64 -10.88 29.40 1.75
N PHE A 65 -10.06 29.48 0.69
CA PHE A 65 -9.32 30.71 0.37
C PHE A 65 -10.23 31.85 -0.09
N SER A 66 -11.36 31.56 -0.74
CA SER A 66 -12.34 32.58 -1.10
C SER A 66 -13.06 33.19 0.11
N ASN A 67 -13.15 32.43 1.21
CA ASN A 67 -13.83 32.84 2.44
C ASN A 67 -12.83 33.12 3.59
N GLU A 68 -11.62 33.55 3.26
CA GLU A 68 -10.51 33.72 4.21
C GLU A 68 -10.92 34.49 5.47
N LYS A 69 -11.63 35.62 5.34
CA LYS A 69 -12.08 36.43 6.49
C LYS A 69 -12.92 35.64 7.49
N LEU A 70 -13.85 34.81 6.99
CA LEU A 70 -14.71 33.97 7.85
C LEU A 70 -13.90 32.82 8.47
N VAL A 71 -13.02 32.21 7.69
CA VAL A 71 -12.18 31.11 8.16
C VAL A 71 -11.25 31.61 9.28
N THR A 72 -10.57 32.73 9.09
CA THR A 72 -9.69 33.32 10.10
C THR A 72 -10.49 33.66 11.36
N ASP A 73 -11.60 34.38 11.24
CA ASP A 73 -12.42 34.76 12.40
C ASP A 73 -12.89 33.52 13.19
N VAL A 74 -13.39 32.48 12.51
CA VAL A 74 -13.83 31.25 13.18
C VAL A 74 -12.65 30.47 13.78
N PHE A 75 -11.52 30.38 13.08
CA PHE A 75 -10.40 29.54 13.49
C PHE A 75 -9.58 30.18 14.62
N THR A 76 -9.60 31.52 14.76
CA THR A 76 -8.84 32.23 15.80
C THR A 76 -9.61 32.48 17.10
N ARG A 77 -10.93 32.24 17.13
CA ARG A 77 -11.77 32.44 18.33
C ARG A 77 -11.40 31.55 19.52
N GLY A 78 -10.62 30.49 19.33
CA GLY A 78 -10.15 29.61 20.40
C GLY A 78 -11.25 28.80 21.07
N GLY A 79 -10.92 28.09 22.16
CA GLY A 79 -11.88 27.23 22.88
C GLY A 79 -12.38 26.08 22.00
N VAL A 80 -13.71 25.86 21.97
CA VAL A 80 -14.34 24.81 21.14
C VAL A 80 -14.06 25.05 19.64
N TYR A 81 -13.85 26.30 19.22
CA TYR A 81 -13.57 26.62 17.83
C TYR A 81 -12.19 26.16 17.34
N ALA A 82 -11.27 25.81 18.25
CA ALA A 82 -9.99 25.18 17.88
C ALA A 82 -10.18 23.80 17.23
N ALA A 83 -11.35 23.17 17.38
CA ALA A 83 -11.68 21.94 16.67
C ALA A 83 -11.82 22.15 15.14
N TRP A 84 -12.20 23.36 14.68
CA TRP A 84 -12.37 23.67 13.26
C TRP A 84 -11.08 23.51 12.43
N PRO A 85 -9.94 24.13 12.79
CA PRO A 85 -8.69 23.94 12.05
C PRO A 85 -8.22 22.47 12.07
N ILE A 86 -8.40 21.77 13.18
CA ILE A 86 -8.03 20.35 13.29
C ILE A 86 -8.88 19.49 12.36
N GLY A 87 -10.21 19.65 12.41
CA GLY A 87 -11.14 18.90 11.56
C GLY A 87 -10.90 19.18 10.08
N THR A 88 -10.63 20.44 9.73
CA THR A 88 -10.30 20.85 8.37
C THR A 88 -9.00 20.20 7.90
N ALA A 89 -7.94 20.24 8.70
CA ALA A 89 -6.67 19.59 8.36
C ALA A 89 -6.83 18.07 8.14
N LEU A 90 -7.62 17.40 8.98
CA LEU A 90 -7.90 15.96 8.84
C LEU A 90 -8.71 15.65 7.57
N PHE A 91 -9.76 16.42 7.30
CA PHE A 91 -10.57 16.28 6.09
C PHE A 91 -9.72 16.47 4.82
N PHE A 92 -8.94 17.55 4.75
CA PHE A 92 -8.06 17.83 3.62
C PHE A 92 -7.00 16.75 3.44
N SER A 93 -6.39 16.28 4.53
CA SER A 93 -5.40 15.19 4.48
C SER A 93 -6.00 13.90 3.94
N PHE A 94 -7.25 13.58 4.33
CA PHE A 94 -7.94 12.40 3.84
C PHE A 94 -8.27 12.51 2.34
N VAL A 95 -8.90 13.61 1.92
CA VAL A 95 -9.31 13.81 0.51
C VAL A 95 -8.10 13.92 -0.40
N HIS A 96 -7.11 14.74 -0.03
CA HIS A 96 -5.88 14.92 -0.80
C HIS A 96 -5.00 13.66 -0.77
N GLY A 97 -4.97 12.93 0.34
CA GLY A 97 -4.27 11.65 0.46
C GLY A 97 -4.88 10.57 -0.44
N ALA A 98 -6.21 10.47 -0.48
CA ALA A 98 -6.93 9.59 -1.40
C ALA A 98 -6.65 9.96 -2.88
N PHE A 99 -6.62 11.25 -3.19
CA PHE A 99 -6.19 11.74 -4.51
C PHE A 99 -4.74 11.29 -4.82
N GLY A 100 -3.80 11.53 -3.92
CA GLY A 100 -2.39 11.18 -4.11
C GLY A 100 -2.17 9.68 -4.34
N SER A 101 -2.85 8.83 -3.58
CA SER A 101 -2.81 7.37 -3.78
C SER A 101 -3.29 6.98 -5.18
N ASN A 102 -4.45 7.48 -5.59
CA ASN A 102 -5.00 7.19 -6.91
C ASN A 102 -4.14 7.79 -8.04
N LEU A 103 -3.50 8.94 -7.82
CA LEU A 103 -2.58 9.57 -8.77
C LEU A 103 -1.30 8.74 -8.96
N LEU A 104 -0.71 8.23 -7.89
CA LEU A 104 0.46 7.34 -7.98
C LEU A 104 0.13 6.05 -8.72
N THR A 105 -1.04 5.46 -8.46
CA THR A 105 -1.55 4.31 -9.23
C THR A 105 -1.73 4.66 -10.71
N LEU A 106 -2.21 5.86 -11.05
CA LEU A 106 -2.31 6.31 -12.45
C LEU A 106 -0.96 6.51 -13.13
N LEU A 107 0.01 7.08 -12.41
CA LEU A 107 1.38 7.29 -12.89
C LEU A 107 2.18 5.98 -12.98
N GLY A 108 1.61 4.86 -12.51
CA GLY A 108 2.29 3.57 -12.49
C GLY A 108 3.39 3.46 -11.42
N LEU A 109 3.46 4.43 -10.50
CA LEU A 109 4.40 4.47 -9.37
C LEU A 109 3.81 3.72 -8.16
N GLU A 110 3.15 2.60 -8.41
CA GLU A 110 2.48 1.84 -7.36
C GLU A 110 3.51 1.03 -6.56
N ALA A 111 3.49 1.15 -5.24
CA ALA A 111 4.43 0.45 -4.38
C ALA A 111 4.28 -1.08 -4.55
N LYS A 112 5.40 -1.79 -4.70
CA LYS A 112 5.42 -3.25 -4.72
C LYS A 112 4.82 -3.77 -3.40
N LYS A 113 3.63 -4.39 -3.46
CA LYS A 113 3.09 -5.13 -2.31
C LYS A 113 4.11 -6.19 -1.90
N LYS A 114 4.59 -6.10 -0.66
CA LYS A 114 5.49 -7.10 -0.06
C LYS A 114 4.76 -8.43 0.10
#